data_AF-A0A8J3ZBU1-F1
#
_entry.id   AF-A0A8J3ZBU1-F1
#
_cell.length_a   1.000
_cell.length_b   1.000
_cell.length_c   1.000
_cell.angle_alpha   90.00
_cell.angle_beta   90.00
_cell.angle_gamma   90.00
#
_symmetry.space_group_name_H-M   'P 1'
#
loop_
_entity.id
_entity.type
_entity.pdbx_description
1 polymer ?
#
loop_
_entity_poly.entity_id
_entity_poly.type
_entity_poly.pdbx_seq_one_letter_code
_entity_poly.pdbx_strand_id
1 'polypeptide(L)'
;MPQQFLNSAERIVDAMLGESPALAQTAGDHTYDDCLPDWSPDAVAAHVRILRDAADALSQVDTDVLPPAEAVDCTVLLARVERTLFELTEVREHEWNPLCHNPGSLLHHLIERPFAPVAERLEPLAGRLGAIPDALATAREVLVDCPRVHLETAIDQFTGVAGLVRGEVDRMLGEAPALRDRVAPAQEAAIAALGEFTGWLRSKLDAAVDARDPRLGRRVWEARLWHTLDTDLTATQIRDAAATNLGRVLEEIRETAAAITGGRPSDGTVREALARAAADRPTNETIVGLARVALTEATAFVDQFELMSLVDDPCEIREMPEFARGVAIAYCDPPGLLETADVPTYYCISPTPTSWSAERVDSFYREYNNQMVRNLTVHEAMPGHFLQLAHARRAGGSKKIRAVSRSGSFVEGWATYAEELMAEHGYGGREVRLQQLKMQLRMTINAIIDQAVHCDGMTRDEALALMRDSGFQEEGEAVGKWRRVLLTSTQLSTYFVGYTEVAAIARARPTGTALRAWHDAMLSHASPPPRHLRTLLGI
;
A
#
# COMPACT_ATOMS: atom_id res chain seq x y z
N MET A 1 36.54 -3.01 2.34
CA MET A 1 35.58 -2.00 2.84
C MET A 1 34.17 -2.30 2.34
N PRO A 2 33.87 -2.43 1.02
CA PRO A 2 32.50 -2.71 0.55
C PRO A 2 31.94 -4.07 1.03
N GLN A 3 32.74 -5.14 0.94
CA GLN A 3 32.31 -6.47 1.40
C GLN A 3 32.07 -6.54 2.91
N GLN A 4 32.82 -5.75 3.71
CA GLN A 4 32.64 -5.71 5.16
C GLN A 4 31.34 -5.01 5.53
N PHE A 5 31.02 -3.90 4.84
CA PHE A 5 29.72 -3.24 4.96
C PHE A 5 28.58 -4.19 4.59
N LEU A 6 28.64 -4.80 3.40
CA LEU A 6 27.58 -5.71 2.92
C LEU A 6 27.31 -6.85 3.91
N ASN A 7 28.35 -7.50 4.42
CA ASN A 7 28.19 -8.57 5.41
C ASN A 7 27.54 -8.08 6.72
N SER A 8 27.87 -6.87 7.17
CA SER A 8 27.24 -6.29 8.37
C SER A 8 25.79 -5.88 8.11
N ALA A 9 25.51 -5.26 6.96
CA ALA A 9 24.18 -4.86 6.56
C ALA A 9 23.24 -6.06 6.40
N GLU A 10 23.71 -7.16 5.80
CA GLU A 10 22.91 -8.39 5.65
C GLU A 10 22.57 -9.01 7.01
N ARG A 11 23.47 -8.98 8.00
CA ARG A 11 23.17 -9.43 9.36
C ARG A 11 22.11 -8.58 10.04
N ILE A 12 22.14 -7.27 9.81
CA ILE A 12 21.11 -6.34 10.30
C ILE A 12 19.77 -6.70 9.66
N VAL A 13 19.75 -6.92 8.34
CA VAL A 13 18.54 -7.35 7.63
C VAL A 13 18.01 -8.67 8.22
N ASP A 14 18.85 -9.68 8.39
CA ASP A 14 18.44 -10.98 8.94
C ASP A 14 17.85 -10.84 10.36
N ALA A 15 18.43 -9.99 11.20
CA ALA A 15 17.88 -9.68 12.52
C ALA A 15 16.51 -8.98 12.42
N MET A 16 16.35 -8.01 11.52
CA MET A 16 15.07 -7.33 11.30
C MET A 16 13.97 -8.26 10.78
N LEU A 17 14.32 -9.23 9.92
CA LEU A 17 13.38 -10.23 9.42
C LEU A 17 12.93 -11.17 10.54
N GLY A 18 13.85 -11.60 11.41
CA GLY A 18 13.52 -12.45 12.56
C GLY A 18 12.63 -11.79 13.61
N GLU A 19 12.80 -10.48 13.83
CA GLU A 19 11.95 -9.71 14.76
C GLU A 19 10.62 -9.26 14.12
N SER A 20 10.42 -9.49 12.81
CA SER A 20 9.21 -9.04 12.10
C SER A 20 8.76 -10.06 11.05
N PRO A 21 7.95 -11.07 11.43
CA PRO A 21 7.37 -12.03 10.48
C PRO A 21 6.58 -11.37 9.33
N ALA A 22 5.96 -10.22 9.59
CA ALA A 22 5.27 -9.43 8.56
C ALA A 22 6.24 -8.83 7.53
N LEU A 23 7.43 -8.38 7.95
CA LEU A 23 8.46 -7.91 7.03
C LEU A 23 9.09 -9.06 6.24
N ALA A 24 9.33 -10.21 6.89
CA ALA A 24 9.80 -11.42 6.20
C ALA A 24 8.84 -11.84 5.09
N GLN A 25 7.54 -11.90 5.40
CA GLN A 25 6.52 -12.24 4.42
C GLN A 25 6.49 -11.26 3.23
N THR A 26 6.50 -9.95 3.47
CA THR A 26 6.49 -8.97 2.36
C THR A 26 7.79 -8.98 1.57
N ALA A 27 8.90 -9.33 2.20
CA ALA A 27 10.18 -9.52 1.53
C ALA A 27 10.20 -10.81 0.69
N GLY A 28 9.33 -11.79 0.95
CA GLY A 28 9.35 -13.12 0.33
C GLY A 28 10.34 -14.08 1.01
N ASP A 29 10.63 -13.86 2.30
CA ASP A 29 11.42 -14.77 3.13
C ASP A 29 10.48 -15.66 3.96
N HIS A 30 10.48 -16.95 3.63
CA HIS A 30 9.65 -17.98 4.24
C HIS A 30 10.23 -18.59 5.53
N THR A 31 11.37 -18.08 6.03
CA THR A 31 12.04 -18.60 7.23
C THR A 31 11.18 -18.46 8.50
N TYR A 32 10.27 -17.49 8.53
CA TYR A 32 9.44 -17.13 9.70
C TYR A 32 7.94 -17.30 9.44
N ASP A 33 7.59 -18.20 8.51
CA ASP A 33 6.21 -18.43 8.10
C ASP A 33 5.33 -19.07 9.18
N ASP A 34 5.94 -19.71 10.19
CA ASP A 34 5.26 -20.28 11.34
C ASP A 34 5.08 -19.31 12.52
N CYS A 35 5.66 -18.10 12.42
CA CYS A 35 5.69 -17.13 13.50
C CYS A 35 4.63 -16.03 13.35
N LEU A 36 4.20 -15.49 14.50
CA LEU A 36 3.46 -14.22 14.62
C LEU A 36 4.35 -13.16 15.30
N PRO A 37 4.11 -11.86 15.07
CA PRO A 37 4.79 -10.81 15.81
C PRO A 37 4.57 -10.94 17.34
N ASP A 38 5.64 -10.82 18.12
CA ASP A 38 5.58 -10.75 19.58
C ASP A 38 5.59 -9.29 20.03
N TRP A 39 4.45 -8.83 20.53
CA TRP A 39 4.26 -7.47 21.03
C TRP A 39 4.38 -7.38 22.56
N SER A 40 4.92 -8.39 23.23
CA SER A 40 5.19 -8.32 24.66
C SER A 40 6.22 -7.23 24.97
N PRO A 41 6.16 -6.59 26.16
CA PRO A 41 7.11 -5.53 26.51
C PRO A 41 8.58 -5.95 26.42
N ASP A 42 8.89 -7.20 26.76
CA ASP A 42 10.26 -7.73 26.70
C ASP A 42 10.75 -7.92 25.26
N ALA A 43 9.89 -8.44 24.37
CA ALA A 43 10.21 -8.60 22.94
C ALA A 43 10.39 -7.24 22.27
N VAL A 44 9.48 -6.29 22.48
CA VAL A 44 9.62 -4.92 21.95
C VAL A 44 10.89 -4.26 22.47
N ALA A 45 11.21 -4.41 23.76
CA ALA A 45 12.45 -3.86 24.33
C ALA A 45 13.70 -4.53 23.73
N ALA A 46 13.65 -5.82 23.40
CA ALA A 46 14.74 -6.52 22.71
C ALA A 46 14.93 -6.01 21.29
N HIS A 47 13.85 -5.90 20.52
CA HIS A 47 13.88 -5.37 19.17
C HIS A 47 14.41 -3.92 19.14
N VAL A 48 13.99 -3.07 20.08
CA VAL A 48 14.53 -1.70 20.22
C VAL A 48 16.04 -1.69 20.46
N ARG A 49 16.59 -2.63 21.25
CA ARG A 49 18.06 -2.74 21.43
C ARG A 49 18.75 -3.11 20.14
N ILE A 50 18.25 -4.12 19.44
CA ILE A 50 18.77 -4.57 18.14
C ILE A 50 18.79 -3.40 17.14
N LEU A 51 17.71 -2.62 17.06
CA LEU A 51 17.61 -1.48 16.15
C LEU A 51 18.57 -0.34 16.52
N ARG A 52 18.80 -0.09 17.81
CA ARG A 52 19.80 0.91 18.25
C ARG A 52 21.21 0.48 17.88
N ASP A 53 21.57 -0.76 18.15
CA ASP A 53 22.88 -1.31 17.78
C ASP A 53 23.09 -1.27 16.26
N ALA A 54 22.04 -1.56 15.48
CA ALA A 54 22.06 -1.46 14.02
C ALA A 54 22.21 -0.02 13.53
N ALA A 55 21.47 0.93 14.11
CA ALA A 55 21.56 2.35 13.75
C ALA A 55 22.97 2.90 14.05
N ASP A 56 23.51 2.59 15.23
CA ASP A 56 24.87 2.97 15.62
C ASP A 56 25.88 2.38 14.62
N ALA A 57 25.79 1.09 14.31
CA ALA A 57 26.70 0.43 13.37
C ALA A 57 26.65 1.05 11.95
N LEU A 58 25.46 1.33 11.43
CA LEU A 58 25.28 1.94 10.10
C LEU A 58 25.74 3.40 10.07
N SER A 59 25.54 4.15 11.15
CA SER A 59 25.96 5.57 11.23
C SER A 59 27.48 5.76 11.21
N GLN A 60 28.26 4.73 11.57
CA GLN A 60 29.73 4.76 11.54
C GLN A 60 30.31 4.41 10.16
N VAL A 61 29.47 4.03 9.19
CA VAL A 61 29.91 3.74 7.83
C VAL A 61 30.14 5.05 7.09
N ASP A 62 31.38 5.27 6.65
CA ASP A 62 31.69 6.37 5.73
C ASP A 62 31.12 6.05 4.34
N THR A 63 30.04 6.73 3.97
CA THR A 63 29.37 6.52 2.69
C THR A 63 30.13 7.12 1.51
N ASP A 64 31.04 8.07 1.74
CA ASP A 64 31.78 8.76 0.67
C ASP A 64 32.85 7.85 0.02
N VAL A 65 33.25 6.79 0.73
CA VAL A 65 34.19 5.78 0.23
C VAL A 65 33.50 4.54 -0.36
N LEU A 66 32.17 4.48 -0.33
CA LEU A 66 31.39 3.43 -0.96
C LEU A 66 31.05 3.79 -2.41
N PRO A 67 30.91 2.82 -3.33
CA PRO A 67 30.32 3.11 -4.62
C PRO A 67 28.86 3.59 -4.45
N PRO A 68 28.31 4.36 -5.40
CA PRO A 68 27.02 5.04 -5.22
C PRO A 68 25.84 4.13 -4.85
N ALA A 69 25.80 2.91 -5.41
CA ALA A 69 24.73 1.96 -5.12
C ALA A 69 24.77 1.49 -3.66
N GLU A 70 25.96 1.13 -3.16
CA GLU A 70 26.19 0.70 -1.78
C GLU A 70 26.05 1.85 -0.77
N ALA A 71 26.45 3.07 -1.15
CA ALA A 71 26.21 4.26 -0.35
C ALA A 71 24.70 4.47 -0.14
N VAL A 72 23.92 4.37 -1.22
CA VAL A 72 22.45 4.44 -1.13
C VAL A 72 21.89 3.26 -0.34
N ASP A 73 22.39 2.02 -0.53
CA ASP A 73 21.99 0.85 0.27
C ASP A 73 22.16 1.13 1.77
N CYS A 74 23.30 1.71 2.17
CA CYS A 74 23.57 2.09 3.56
C CYS A 74 22.58 3.12 4.08
N THR A 75 22.34 4.20 3.33
CA THR A 75 21.42 5.27 3.74
C THR A 75 19.98 4.78 3.86
N VAL A 76 19.48 4.00 2.90
CA VAL A 76 18.08 3.51 2.95
C VAL A 76 17.89 2.42 4.00
N LEU A 77 18.92 1.64 4.34
CA LEU A 77 18.86 0.70 5.45
C LEU A 77 18.84 1.43 6.79
N LEU A 78 19.70 2.44 6.97
CA LEU A 78 19.70 3.27 8.17
C LEU A 78 18.33 3.95 8.36
N ALA A 79 17.79 4.58 7.32
CA ALA A 79 16.47 5.21 7.38
C ALA A 79 15.35 4.20 7.74
N ARG A 80 15.46 2.96 7.26
CA ARG A 80 14.51 1.88 7.59
C ARG A 80 14.62 1.42 9.04
N VAL A 81 15.84 1.31 9.57
CA VAL A 81 16.10 0.98 10.99
C VAL A 81 15.57 2.09 11.89
N GLU A 82 15.92 3.35 11.60
CA GLU A 82 15.49 4.52 12.35
C GLU A 82 13.97 4.68 12.33
N ARG A 83 13.32 4.45 11.19
CA ARG A 83 11.85 4.44 11.11
C ARG A 83 11.27 3.38 12.05
N THR A 84 11.75 2.15 11.99
CA THR A 84 11.22 1.07 12.85
C THR A 84 11.43 1.40 14.33
N LEU A 85 12.59 1.96 14.68
CA LEU A 85 12.87 2.43 16.04
C LEU A 85 11.87 3.52 16.46
N PHE A 86 11.66 4.54 15.63
CA PHE A 86 10.69 5.61 15.86
C PHE A 86 9.25 5.10 16.06
N GLU A 87 8.80 4.16 15.22
CA GLU A 87 7.47 3.54 15.35
C GLU A 87 7.32 2.80 16.68
N LEU A 88 8.37 2.10 17.13
CA LEU A 88 8.35 1.35 18.40
C LEU A 88 8.52 2.23 19.64
N THR A 89 9.19 3.39 19.55
CA THR A 89 9.50 4.20 20.75
C THR A 89 8.68 5.48 20.87
N GLU A 90 8.29 6.11 19.77
CA GLU A 90 7.56 7.39 19.77
C GLU A 90 6.09 7.22 19.42
N VAL A 91 5.78 6.49 18.34
CA VAL A 91 4.37 6.30 17.90
C VAL A 91 3.66 5.23 18.75
N ARG A 92 4.36 4.12 19.01
CA ARG A 92 3.93 3.01 19.88
C ARG A 92 2.57 2.45 19.51
N GLU A 93 2.29 2.28 18.21
CA GLU A 93 0.98 1.80 17.73
C GLU A 93 0.62 0.44 18.32
N HIS A 94 1.60 -0.43 18.58
CA HIS A 94 1.37 -1.72 19.23
C HIS A 94 0.68 -1.61 20.61
N GLU A 95 0.74 -0.46 21.29
CA GLU A 95 0.12 -0.25 22.61
C GLU A 95 -1.28 0.32 22.57
N TRP A 96 -1.75 0.84 21.43
CA TRP A 96 -3.06 1.50 21.38
C TRP A 96 -3.87 1.17 20.12
N ASN A 97 -3.23 0.65 19.08
CA ASN A 97 -3.84 0.28 17.82
C ASN A 97 -4.09 -1.24 17.77
N PRO A 98 -5.33 -1.71 17.98
CA PRO A 98 -5.65 -3.14 17.89
C PRO A 98 -5.38 -3.75 16.51
N LEU A 99 -5.29 -2.93 15.44
CA LEU A 99 -4.98 -3.43 14.09
C LEU A 99 -3.55 -3.96 13.95
N CYS A 100 -2.60 -3.53 14.79
CA CYS A 100 -1.23 -4.07 14.82
C CYS A 100 -1.18 -5.55 15.26
N HIS A 101 -2.24 -6.03 15.92
CA HIS A 101 -2.35 -7.38 16.45
C HIS A 101 -3.17 -8.31 15.53
N ASN A 102 -3.58 -7.82 14.36
CA ASN A 102 -4.42 -8.58 13.44
C ASN A 102 -3.57 -9.58 12.62
N PRO A 103 -3.77 -10.91 12.77
CA PRO A 103 -2.98 -11.92 12.05
C PRO A 103 -3.45 -12.15 10.61
N GLY A 104 -4.52 -11.49 10.16
CA GLY A 104 -5.22 -11.81 8.91
C GLY A 104 -4.35 -11.81 7.66
N SER A 105 -3.50 -10.79 7.48
CA SER A 105 -2.62 -10.70 6.30
C SER A 105 -1.55 -11.80 6.28
N LEU A 106 -1.06 -12.21 7.44
CA LEU A 106 -0.10 -13.31 7.57
C LEU A 106 -0.73 -14.66 7.22
N LEU A 107 -1.93 -14.90 7.72
CA LEU A 107 -2.67 -16.13 7.42
C LEU A 107 -3.05 -16.19 5.94
N HIS A 108 -3.56 -15.09 5.39
CA HIS A 108 -4.03 -15.02 4.01
C HIS A 108 -2.94 -15.32 2.99
N HIS A 109 -1.72 -14.82 3.21
CA HIS A 109 -0.61 -15.06 2.30
C HIS A 109 -0.26 -16.55 2.18
N LEU A 110 -0.19 -17.26 3.32
CA LEU A 110 0.05 -18.70 3.34
C LEU A 110 -1.09 -19.51 2.70
N ILE A 111 -2.30 -18.96 2.69
CA ILE A 111 -3.48 -19.60 2.09
C ILE A 111 -3.48 -19.43 0.57
N GLU A 112 -3.29 -18.21 0.08
CA GLU A 112 -3.50 -17.86 -1.33
C GLU A 112 -2.27 -18.02 -2.21
N ARG A 113 -1.06 -17.80 -1.67
CA ARG A 113 0.16 -17.77 -2.49
C ARG A 113 0.71 -19.19 -2.65
N PRO A 114 0.77 -19.75 -3.89
CA PRO A 114 1.14 -21.13 -4.11
C PRO A 114 2.67 -21.30 -4.26
N PHE A 115 3.45 -20.75 -3.33
CA PHE A 115 4.93 -20.88 -3.36
C PHE A 115 5.40 -22.31 -3.04
N ALA A 116 4.55 -23.12 -2.40
CA ALA A 116 4.77 -24.52 -2.08
C ALA A 116 3.45 -25.33 -2.13
N PRO A 117 3.50 -26.68 -2.21
CA PRO A 117 2.31 -27.53 -2.10
C PRO A 117 1.49 -27.23 -0.84
N VAL A 118 0.17 -27.45 -0.91
CA VAL A 118 -0.76 -27.18 0.22
C VAL A 118 -0.32 -27.87 1.50
N ALA A 119 0.16 -29.12 1.40
CA ALA A 119 0.64 -29.86 2.56
C ALA A 119 1.85 -29.19 3.25
N GLU A 120 2.76 -28.60 2.48
CA GLU A 120 3.94 -27.90 3.01
C GLU A 120 3.57 -26.54 3.61
N ARG A 121 2.58 -25.83 3.03
CA ARG A 121 2.09 -24.55 3.57
C ARG A 121 1.22 -24.71 4.82
N LEU A 122 0.54 -25.85 4.97
CA LEU A 122 -0.30 -26.13 6.14
C LEU A 122 0.49 -26.26 7.44
N GLU A 123 1.76 -26.68 7.38
CA GLU A 123 2.61 -26.79 8.57
C GLU A 123 2.91 -25.43 9.22
N PRO A 124 3.50 -24.43 8.53
CA PRO A 124 3.70 -23.10 9.09
C PRO A 124 2.36 -22.40 9.39
N LEU A 125 1.31 -22.63 8.59
CA LEU A 125 -0.01 -22.11 8.89
C LEU A 125 -0.53 -22.63 10.24
N ALA A 126 -0.32 -23.91 10.54
CA ALA A 126 -0.68 -24.47 11.85
C ALA A 126 0.14 -23.86 12.99
N GLY A 127 1.42 -23.55 12.76
CA GLY A 127 2.26 -22.78 13.69
C GLY A 127 1.64 -21.44 14.05
N ARG A 128 1.29 -20.63 13.03
CA ARG A 128 0.61 -19.34 13.23
C ARG A 128 -0.72 -19.49 13.94
N LEU A 129 -1.57 -20.44 13.51
CA LEU A 129 -2.86 -20.70 14.16
C LEU A 129 -2.68 -21.06 15.65
N GLY A 130 -1.70 -21.90 15.96
CA GLY A 130 -1.36 -22.29 17.32
C GLY A 130 -0.87 -21.12 18.20
N ALA A 131 -0.22 -20.12 17.60
CA ALA A 131 0.28 -18.94 18.30
C ALA A 131 -0.79 -17.84 18.54
N ILE A 132 -1.92 -17.86 17.82
CA ILE A 132 -2.98 -16.83 17.93
C ILE A 132 -3.50 -16.65 19.38
N PRO A 133 -3.85 -17.71 20.13
CA PRO A 133 -4.37 -17.54 21.49
C PRO A 133 -3.43 -16.74 22.41
N ASP A 134 -2.15 -17.06 22.40
CA ASP A 134 -1.14 -16.40 23.25
C ASP A 134 -0.87 -14.96 22.75
N ALA A 135 -0.74 -14.76 21.43
CA ALA A 135 -0.56 -13.44 20.85
C ALA A 135 -1.71 -12.48 21.20
N LEU A 136 -2.96 -12.98 21.18
CA LEU A 136 -4.13 -12.18 21.57
C LEU A 136 -4.26 -12.01 23.08
N ALA A 137 -3.72 -12.92 23.88
CA ALA A 137 -3.59 -12.70 25.31
C ALA A 137 -2.64 -11.53 25.60
N THR A 138 -1.45 -11.53 24.99
CA THR A 138 -0.51 -10.40 25.06
C THR A 138 -1.14 -9.10 24.57
N ALA A 139 -1.88 -9.13 23.45
CA ALA A 139 -2.58 -7.95 22.93
C ALA A 139 -3.53 -7.34 23.98
N ARG A 140 -4.25 -8.17 24.76
CA ARG A 140 -5.15 -7.67 25.83
C ARG A 140 -4.40 -7.00 26.99
N GLU A 141 -3.17 -7.41 27.26
CA GLU A 141 -2.33 -6.83 28.32
C GLU A 141 -1.71 -5.49 27.87
N VAL A 142 -1.32 -5.40 26.60
CA VAL A 142 -0.57 -4.27 26.05
C VAL A 142 -1.48 -3.14 25.56
N LEU A 143 -2.67 -3.46 25.03
CA LEU A 143 -3.57 -2.47 24.43
C LEU A 143 -4.30 -1.59 25.47
N VAL A 144 -3.94 -0.32 25.49
CA VAL A 144 -4.50 0.75 26.31
C VAL A 144 -5.03 1.90 25.44
N ASP A 145 -6.08 2.58 25.91
CA ASP A 145 -6.62 3.81 25.30
C ASP A 145 -6.80 3.76 23.77
N CYS A 146 -7.44 2.72 23.26
CA CYS A 146 -7.63 2.55 21.82
C CYS A 146 -8.63 3.58 21.24
N PRO A 147 -8.32 4.26 20.12
CA PRO A 147 -9.27 5.15 19.47
C PRO A 147 -10.49 4.39 18.95
N ARG A 148 -11.66 5.04 19.01
CA ARG A 148 -12.94 4.45 18.61
C ARG A 148 -12.92 3.87 17.19
N VAL A 149 -12.42 4.63 16.22
CA VAL A 149 -12.37 4.20 14.80
C VAL A 149 -11.51 2.94 14.60
N HIS A 150 -10.46 2.77 15.41
CA HIS A 150 -9.58 1.60 15.36
C HIS A 150 -10.26 0.39 15.98
N LEU A 151 -10.98 0.56 17.10
CA LEU A 151 -11.79 -0.50 17.70
C LEU A 151 -12.88 -1.00 16.74
N GLU A 152 -13.66 -0.09 16.16
CA GLU A 152 -14.69 -0.43 15.18
C GLU A 152 -14.11 -1.21 13.99
N THR A 153 -12.97 -0.74 13.45
CA THR A 153 -12.31 -1.40 12.32
C THR A 153 -11.72 -2.76 12.70
N ALA A 154 -11.12 -2.89 13.89
CA ALA A 154 -10.57 -4.14 14.36
C ALA A 154 -11.67 -5.18 14.59
N ILE A 155 -12.80 -4.81 15.18
CA ILE A 155 -13.94 -5.73 15.38
C ILE A 155 -14.39 -6.34 14.05
N ASP A 156 -14.53 -5.51 13.01
CA ASP A 156 -14.92 -5.96 11.67
C ASP A 156 -13.86 -6.90 11.07
N GLN A 157 -12.58 -6.49 11.10
CA GLN A 157 -11.50 -7.27 10.49
C GLN A 157 -11.25 -8.59 11.20
N PHE A 158 -11.21 -8.62 12.54
CA PHE A 158 -11.00 -9.86 13.30
C PHE A 158 -12.16 -10.85 13.12
N THR A 159 -13.40 -10.34 12.98
CA THR A 159 -14.54 -11.19 12.58
C THR A 159 -14.32 -11.81 11.21
N GLY A 160 -13.84 -11.01 10.24
CA GLY A 160 -13.47 -11.49 8.91
C GLY A 160 -12.35 -12.54 8.93
N VAL A 161 -11.32 -12.36 9.76
CA VAL A 161 -10.23 -13.33 9.92
C VAL A 161 -10.73 -14.66 10.49
N ALA A 162 -11.63 -14.64 11.48
CA ALA A 162 -12.24 -15.87 11.96
C ALA A 162 -13.05 -16.59 10.86
N GLY A 163 -13.66 -15.83 9.94
CA GLY A 163 -14.30 -16.36 8.72
C GLY A 163 -13.30 -17.00 7.76
N LEU A 164 -12.20 -16.31 7.45
CA LEU A 164 -11.10 -16.80 6.61
C LEU A 164 -10.54 -18.13 7.16
N VAL A 165 -10.21 -18.18 8.45
CA VAL A 165 -9.65 -19.37 9.11
C VAL A 165 -10.62 -20.55 9.04
N ARG A 166 -11.93 -20.30 9.20
CA ARG A 166 -12.94 -21.36 9.10
C ARG A 166 -13.07 -21.89 7.68
N GLY A 167 -13.22 -21.02 6.68
CA GLY A 167 -13.48 -21.44 5.31
C GLY A 167 -12.24 -22.00 4.59
N GLU A 168 -11.15 -21.25 4.60
CA GLU A 168 -10.00 -21.55 3.74
C GLU A 168 -9.09 -22.64 4.31
N VAL A 169 -8.93 -22.73 5.64
CA VAL A 169 -8.16 -23.81 6.25
C VAL A 169 -8.87 -25.15 6.06
N ASP A 170 -10.21 -25.18 6.18
CA ASP A 170 -11.00 -26.39 5.90
C ASP A 170 -10.85 -26.85 4.45
N ARG A 171 -10.84 -25.91 3.50
CA ARG A 171 -10.58 -26.19 2.08
C ARG A 171 -9.19 -26.81 1.89
N MET A 172 -8.14 -26.18 2.43
CA MET A 172 -6.76 -26.70 2.34
C MET A 172 -6.63 -28.09 2.98
N LEU A 173 -7.31 -28.34 4.11
CA LEU A 173 -7.37 -29.66 4.74
C LEU A 173 -8.14 -30.71 3.92
N GLY A 174 -9.05 -30.28 3.04
CA GLY A 174 -9.67 -31.16 2.04
C GLY A 174 -8.67 -31.67 1.00
N GLU A 175 -7.68 -30.84 0.65
CA GLU A 175 -6.61 -31.18 -0.30
C GLU A 175 -5.48 -31.99 0.35
N ALA A 176 -5.25 -31.80 1.66
CA ALA A 176 -4.25 -32.54 2.43
C ALA A 176 -4.84 -33.17 3.71
N PRO A 177 -5.76 -34.16 3.58
CA PRO A 177 -6.51 -34.72 4.72
C PRO A 177 -5.63 -35.38 5.79
N ALA A 178 -4.43 -35.84 5.43
CA ALA A 178 -3.47 -36.42 6.37
C ALA A 178 -2.98 -35.44 7.45
N LEU A 179 -3.11 -34.13 7.22
CA LEU A 179 -2.71 -33.09 8.18
C LEU A 179 -3.83 -32.67 9.12
N ARG A 180 -5.06 -33.16 8.94
CA ARG A 180 -6.24 -32.74 9.70
C ARG A 180 -6.05 -32.85 11.20
N ASP A 181 -5.56 -33.98 11.69
CA ASP A 181 -5.37 -34.22 13.13
C ASP A 181 -4.35 -33.25 13.76
N ARG A 182 -3.43 -32.70 12.94
CA ARG A 182 -2.41 -31.76 13.40
C ARG A 182 -2.88 -30.30 13.32
N VAL A 183 -3.65 -29.93 12.30
CA VAL A 183 -4.04 -28.52 12.05
C VAL A 183 -5.39 -28.17 12.69
N ALA A 184 -6.37 -29.07 12.67
CA ALA A 184 -7.73 -28.78 13.12
C ALA A 184 -7.80 -28.31 14.60
N PRO A 185 -7.04 -28.88 15.56
CA PRO A 185 -7.03 -28.36 16.92
C PRO A 185 -6.54 -26.91 17.02
N ALA A 186 -5.49 -26.56 16.26
CA ALA A 186 -4.95 -25.19 16.22
C ALA A 186 -5.95 -24.22 15.55
N GLN A 187 -6.63 -24.66 14.49
CA GLN A 187 -7.69 -23.90 13.82
C GLN A 187 -8.86 -23.61 14.76
N GLU A 188 -9.35 -24.60 15.50
CA GLU A 188 -10.45 -24.44 16.45
C GLU A 188 -10.08 -23.46 17.59
N ALA A 189 -8.87 -23.62 18.16
CA ALA A 189 -8.35 -22.73 19.19
C ALA A 189 -8.20 -21.29 18.69
N ALA A 190 -7.68 -21.09 17.47
CA ALA A 190 -7.55 -19.79 16.84
C ALA A 190 -8.92 -19.12 16.63
N ILE A 191 -9.92 -19.85 16.11
CA ILE A 191 -11.27 -19.32 15.90
C ILE A 191 -11.90 -18.88 17.22
N ALA A 192 -11.75 -19.70 18.29
CA ALA A 192 -12.25 -19.35 19.61
C ALA A 192 -11.57 -18.08 20.15
N ALA A 193 -10.24 -18.01 20.10
CA ALA A 193 -9.47 -16.86 20.57
C ALA A 193 -9.81 -15.56 19.81
N LEU A 194 -9.98 -15.63 18.49
CA LEU A 194 -10.42 -14.49 17.66
C LEU A 194 -11.83 -14.02 18.06
N GLY A 195 -12.73 -14.96 18.34
CA GLY A 195 -14.09 -14.66 18.81
C GLY A 195 -14.10 -13.97 20.19
N GLU A 196 -13.33 -14.50 21.15
CA GLU A 196 -13.16 -13.92 22.48
C GLU A 196 -12.54 -12.53 22.42
N PHE A 197 -11.48 -12.37 21.62
CA PHE A 197 -10.82 -11.07 21.43
C PHE A 197 -11.75 -10.04 20.79
N THR A 198 -12.54 -10.45 19.79
CA THR A 198 -13.58 -9.59 19.20
C THR A 198 -14.62 -9.16 20.23
N GLY A 199 -15.05 -10.07 21.11
CA GLY A 199 -15.95 -9.76 22.23
C GLY A 199 -15.35 -8.75 23.21
N TRP A 200 -14.05 -8.90 23.51
CA TRP A 200 -13.31 -7.97 24.36
C TRP A 200 -13.11 -6.60 23.71
N LEU A 201 -12.86 -6.53 22.39
CA LEU A 201 -12.79 -5.24 21.68
C LEU A 201 -14.14 -4.51 21.71
N ARG A 202 -15.27 -5.25 21.60
CA ARG A 202 -16.62 -4.68 21.74
C ARG A 202 -16.85 -4.10 23.12
N SER A 203 -16.46 -4.81 24.18
CA SER A 203 -16.61 -4.26 25.54
C SER A 203 -15.74 -3.02 25.76
N LYS A 204 -14.53 -2.96 25.18
CA LYS A 204 -13.72 -1.73 25.16
C LYS A 204 -14.42 -0.60 24.39
N LEU A 205 -15.00 -0.89 23.23
CA LEU A 205 -15.73 0.10 22.44
C LEU A 205 -16.94 0.67 23.19
N ASP A 206 -17.69 -0.18 23.89
CA ASP A 206 -18.84 0.24 24.71
C ASP A 206 -18.41 1.09 25.91
N ALA A 207 -17.23 0.83 26.47
CA ALA A 207 -16.65 1.60 27.57
C ALA A 207 -15.94 2.89 27.14
N ALA A 208 -15.73 3.11 25.84
CA ALA A 208 -14.93 4.22 25.31
C ALA A 208 -15.72 5.53 25.22
N VAL A 209 -16.04 6.13 26.38
CA VAL A 209 -16.75 7.42 26.47
C VAL A 209 -15.88 8.60 26.01
N ASP A 210 -14.59 8.58 26.37
CA ASP A 210 -13.58 9.57 25.98
C ASP A 210 -12.37 8.87 25.32
N ALA A 211 -12.62 8.19 24.20
CA ALA A 211 -11.58 7.46 23.48
C ALA A 211 -10.42 8.39 23.06
N ARG A 212 -9.20 7.86 23.04
CA ARG A 212 -8.02 8.54 22.48
C ARG A 212 -8.32 9.13 21.11
N ASP A 213 -7.91 10.39 20.89
CA ASP A 213 -7.94 10.99 19.56
C ASP A 213 -6.93 10.25 18.66
N PRO A 214 -7.35 9.69 17.51
CA PRO A 214 -6.42 9.03 16.58
C PRO A 214 -5.42 9.99 15.92
N ARG A 215 -5.60 11.31 16.04
CA ARG A 215 -4.68 12.30 15.47
C ARG A 215 -3.36 12.33 16.24
N LEU A 216 -2.25 12.17 15.51
CA LEU A 216 -0.91 12.16 16.11
C LEU A 216 -0.44 13.53 16.62
N GLY A 217 -1.03 14.63 16.15
CA GLY A 217 -0.54 15.97 16.41
C GLY A 217 0.76 16.28 15.64
N ARG A 218 1.06 17.58 15.51
CA ARG A 218 2.12 18.07 14.63
C ARG A 218 3.50 17.42 14.84
N ARG A 219 4.00 17.38 16.08
CA ARG A 219 5.36 16.90 16.39
C ARG A 219 5.58 15.47 15.90
N VAL A 220 4.69 14.55 16.29
CA VAL A 220 4.83 13.12 15.97
C VAL A 220 4.49 12.89 14.50
N TRP A 221 3.49 13.58 13.96
CA TRP A 221 3.13 13.46 12.55
C TRP A 221 4.24 13.94 11.61
N GLU A 222 4.87 15.10 11.85
CA GLU A 222 5.96 15.61 11.01
C GLU A 222 7.22 14.71 11.08
N ALA A 223 7.53 14.15 12.26
CA ALA A 223 8.60 13.17 12.41
C ALA A 223 8.29 11.86 11.66
N ARG A 224 7.05 11.36 11.76
CA ARG A 224 6.60 10.20 10.98
C ARG A 224 6.63 10.49 9.48
N LEU A 225 6.27 11.70 9.06
CA LEU A 225 6.23 12.12 7.66
C LEU A 225 7.62 12.02 7.03
N TRP A 226 8.66 12.49 7.74
CA TRP A 226 10.05 12.34 7.33
C TRP A 226 10.40 10.86 7.06
N HIS A 227 10.15 9.97 8.02
CA HIS A 227 10.46 8.55 7.88
C HIS A 227 9.62 7.83 6.82
N THR A 228 8.38 8.26 6.60
CA THR A 228 7.47 7.66 5.60
C THR A 228 7.87 8.08 4.19
N LEU A 229 8.11 9.38 3.98
CA LEU A 229 8.31 9.94 2.66
C LEU A 229 9.76 9.85 2.18
N ASP A 230 10.70 10.02 3.10
CA ASP A 230 12.14 10.09 2.83
C ASP A 230 12.45 11.11 1.71
N THR A 231 11.99 12.34 1.94
CA THR A 231 12.08 13.50 1.03
C THR A 231 12.72 14.68 1.75
N ASP A 232 13.33 15.60 1.01
CA ASP A 232 13.87 16.85 1.56
C ASP A 232 12.80 17.95 1.71
N LEU A 233 11.55 17.66 1.32
CA LEU A 233 10.43 18.59 1.47
C LEU A 233 9.90 18.62 2.90
N THR A 234 9.70 19.82 3.42
CA THR A 234 8.98 20.05 4.68
C THR A 234 7.47 19.87 4.49
N ALA A 235 6.74 19.59 5.58
CA ALA A 235 5.28 19.50 5.58
C ALA A 235 4.61 20.75 4.94
N THR A 236 5.10 21.94 5.28
CA THR A 236 4.63 23.21 4.68
C THR A 236 4.84 23.24 3.16
N GLN A 237 6.02 22.85 2.68
CA GLN A 237 6.29 22.80 1.24
C GLN A 237 5.40 21.78 0.52
N ILE A 238 5.14 20.62 1.14
CA ILE A 238 4.23 19.60 0.60
C ILE A 238 2.81 20.16 0.49
N ARG A 239 2.30 20.79 1.55
CA ARG A 239 0.97 21.41 1.56
C ARG A 239 0.85 22.49 0.48
N ASP A 240 1.84 23.37 0.37
CA ASP A 240 1.80 24.48 -0.58
C ASP A 240 1.92 23.97 -2.04
N ALA A 241 2.72 22.94 -2.28
CA ALA A 241 2.79 22.23 -3.56
C ALA A 241 1.46 21.54 -3.90
N ALA A 242 0.81 20.90 -2.92
CA ALA A 242 -0.48 20.25 -3.11
C ALA A 242 -1.57 21.26 -3.44
N ALA A 243 -1.62 22.41 -2.75
CA ALA A 243 -2.56 23.48 -3.05
C ALA A 243 -2.37 24.05 -4.47
N THR A 244 -1.10 24.24 -4.87
CA THR A 244 -0.76 24.69 -6.22
C THR A 244 -1.19 23.67 -7.28
N ASN A 245 -0.91 22.38 -7.04
CA ASN A 245 -1.29 21.31 -7.95
C ASN A 245 -2.82 21.17 -8.06
N LEU A 246 -3.55 21.31 -6.95
CA LEU A 246 -5.00 21.26 -6.93
C LEU A 246 -5.60 22.31 -7.87
N GLY A 247 -5.12 23.55 -7.81
CA GLY A 247 -5.54 24.62 -8.71
C GLY A 247 -5.26 24.31 -10.18
N ARG A 248 -4.06 23.84 -10.50
CA ARG A 248 -3.68 23.46 -11.88
C ARG A 248 -4.59 22.36 -12.43
N VAL A 249 -4.75 21.27 -11.69
CA VAL A 249 -5.50 20.08 -12.15
C VAL A 249 -7.00 20.39 -12.25
N LEU A 250 -7.53 21.28 -11.40
CA LEU A 250 -8.90 21.79 -11.53
C LEU A 250 -9.12 22.52 -12.86
N GLU A 251 -8.17 23.32 -13.33
CA GLU A 251 -8.29 23.95 -14.65
C GLU A 251 -8.22 22.91 -15.77
N GLU A 252 -7.27 21.97 -15.71
CA GLU A 252 -7.11 20.93 -16.74
C GLU A 252 -8.32 20.00 -16.85
N ILE A 253 -8.94 19.62 -15.72
CA ILE A 253 -10.14 18.77 -15.74
C ILE A 253 -11.34 19.52 -16.30
N ARG A 254 -11.46 20.83 -16.02
CA ARG A 254 -12.52 21.69 -16.59
C ARG A 254 -12.36 21.82 -18.10
N GLU A 255 -11.15 22.02 -18.59
CA GLU A 255 -10.85 22.07 -20.03
C GLU A 255 -11.11 20.73 -20.71
N THR A 256 -10.65 19.62 -20.11
CA THR A 256 -10.88 18.27 -20.62
C THR A 256 -12.38 17.95 -20.69
N ALA A 257 -13.13 18.28 -19.63
CA ALA A 257 -14.58 18.09 -19.60
C ALA A 257 -15.30 18.96 -20.65
N ALA A 258 -14.86 20.20 -20.87
CA ALA A 258 -15.40 21.06 -21.92
C ALA A 258 -15.16 20.46 -23.31
N ALA A 259 -13.99 19.87 -23.56
CA ALA A 259 -13.68 19.20 -24.81
C ALA A 259 -14.52 17.94 -25.05
N ILE A 260 -14.93 17.22 -23.99
CA ILE A 260 -15.81 16.04 -24.07
C ILE A 260 -17.28 16.47 -24.31
N THR A 261 -17.72 17.51 -23.64
CA THR A 261 -19.14 17.91 -23.61
C THR A 261 -19.52 18.90 -24.70
N GLY A 262 -18.57 19.67 -25.23
CA GLY A 262 -18.81 20.85 -26.06
C GLY A 262 -19.20 22.11 -25.28
N GLY A 263 -19.13 22.06 -23.93
CA GLY A 263 -19.46 23.15 -23.03
C GLY A 263 -18.33 24.16 -22.79
N ARG A 264 -18.50 25.03 -21.78
CA ARG A 264 -17.43 25.91 -21.28
C ARG A 264 -16.71 25.26 -20.10
N PRO A 265 -15.40 25.49 -19.89
CA PRO A 265 -14.69 24.99 -18.71
C PRO A 265 -15.36 25.46 -17.40
N SER A 266 -15.91 24.53 -16.62
CA SER A 266 -16.58 24.79 -15.35
C SER A 266 -16.79 23.51 -14.53
N ASP A 267 -16.99 23.63 -13.22
CA ASP A 267 -17.31 22.47 -12.35
C ASP A 267 -18.61 21.78 -12.77
N GLY A 268 -19.60 22.53 -13.25
CA GLY A 268 -20.84 21.98 -13.79
C GLY A 268 -20.57 21.06 -14.99
N THR A 269 -19.67 21.50 -15.88
CA THR A 269 -19.25 20.72 -17.05
C THR A 269 -18.42 19.49 -16.68
N VAL A 270 -17.57 19.58 -15.65
CA VAL A 270 -16.87 18.41 -15.09
C VAL A 270 -17.88 17.37 -14.59
N ARG A 271 -18.86 17.80 -13.78
CA ARG A 271 -19.92 16.91 -13.26
C ARG A 271 -20.74 16.28 -14.38
N GLU A 272 -21.03 17.02 -15.45
CA GLU A 272 -21.71 16.49 -16.63
C GLU A 272 -20.86 15.41 -17.33
N ALA A 273 -19.58 15.69 -17.59
CA ALA A 273 -18.68 14.73 -18.24
C ALA A 273 -18.50 13.46 -17.41
N LEU A 274 -18.33 13.60 -16.08
CA LEU A 274 -18.25 12.46 -15.16
C LEU A 274 -19.58 11.68 -15.11
N ALA A 275 -20.73 12.35 -15.18
CA ALA A 275 -22.02 11.66 -15.25
C ALA A 275 -22.18 10.85 -16.55
N ARG A 276 -21.67 11.35 -17.69
CA ARG A 276 -21.62 10.59 -18.95
C ARG A 276 -20.73 9.35 -18.81
N ALA A 277 -19.54 9.49 -18.22
CA ALA A 277 -18.65 8.36 -17.97
C ALA A 277 -19.29 7.33 -17.01
N ALA A 278 -19.96 7.80 -15.96
CA ALA A 278 -20.65 6.96 -14.99
C ALA A 278 -21.83 6.16 -15.58
N ALA A 279 -22.38 6.57 -16.73
CA ALA A 279 -23.43 5.80 -17.41
C ALA A 279 -22.86 4.54 -18.10
N ASP A 280 -21.58 4.57 -18.48
CA ASP A 280 -20.85 3.44 -19.06
C ASP A 280 -20.00 2.76 -17.97
N ARG A 281 -20.65 1.90 -17.19
CA ARG A 281 -20.07 1.28 -15.98
C ARG A 281 -20.24 -0.24 -15.97
N PRO A 282 -19.33 -0.96 -15.29
CA PRO A 282 -19.44 -2.41 -15.16
C PRO A 282 -20.48 -2.79 -14.09
N THR A 283 -20.65 -4.09 -13.91
CA THR A 283 -21.41 -4.73 -12.84
C THR A 283 -20.51 -5.68 -12.06
N ASN A 284 -21.03 -6.32 -11.01
CA ASN A 284 -20.30 -7.35 -10.26
C ASN A 284 -19.83 -8.50 -11.18
N GLU A 285 -20.60 -8.82 -12.22
CA GLU A 285 -20.32 -9.91 -13.15
C GLU A 285 -19.30 -9.52 -14.23
N THR A 286 -19.17 -8.23 -14.56
CA THR A 286 -18.39 -7.77 -15.72
C THR A 286 -17.08 -7.07 -15.35
N ILE A 287 -16.92 -6.58 -14.12
CA ILE A 287 -15.75 -5.81 -13.68
C ILE A 287 -14.42 -6.56 -13.84
N VAL A 288 -14.38 -7.86 -13.50
CA VAL A 288 -13.18 -8.69 -13.66
C VAL A 288 -12.81 -8.86 -15.13
N GLY A 289 -13.82 -9.08 -16.00
CA GLY A 289 -13.62 -9.19 -17.44
C GLY A 289 -13.10 -7.89 -18.04
N LEU A 290 -13.62 -6.75 -17.59
CA LEU A 290 -13.16 -5.43 -18.01
C LEU A 290 -11.70 -5.19 -17.64
N ALA A 291 -11.26 -5.56 -16.44
CA ALA A 291 -9.85 -5.46 -16.03
C ALA A 291 -8.92 -6.26 -16.96
N ARG A 292 -9.35 -7.43 -17.45
CA ARG A 292 -8.56 -8.24 -18.40
C ARG A 292 -8.43 -7.55 -19.76
N VAL A 293 -9.52 -6.94 -20.24
CA VAL A 293 -9.50 -6.14 -21.47
C VAL A 293 -8.57 -4.94 -21.31
N ALA A 294 -8.71 -4.20 -20.22
CA ALA A 294 -7.89 -3.02 -19.93
C ALA A 294 -6.40 -3.37 -19.81
N LEU A 295 -6.04 -4.51 -19.20
CA LEU A 295 -4.64 -4.95 -19.10
C LEU A 295 -4.05 -5.24 -20.48
N THR A 296 -4.83 -5.89 -21.35
CA THR A 296 -4.42 -6.19 -22.73
C THR A 296 -4.23 -4.89 -23.54
N GLU A 297 -5.20 -3.97 -23.46
CA GLU A 297 -5.14 -2.66 -24.11
C GLU A 297 -3.92 -1.84 -23.64
N ALA A 298 -3.70 -1.77 -22.32
CA ALA A 298 -2.59 -1.03 -21.74
C ALA A 298 -1.23 -1.62 -22.14
N THR A 299 -1.10 -2.96 -22.14
CA THR A 299 0.14 -3.64 -22.54
C THR A 299 0.49 -3.35 -24.00
N ALA A 300 -0.49 -3.48 -24.90
CA ALA A 300 -0.29 -3.18 -26.31
C ALA A 300 0.09 -1.71 -26.53
N PHE A 301 -0.49 -0.79 -25.76
CA PHE A 301 -0.19 0.63 -25.84
C PHE A 301 1.24 0.95 -25.35
N VAL A 302 1.68 0.37 -24.23
CA VAL A 302 3.05 0.53 -23.71
C VAL A 302 4.08 0.07 -24.74
N ASP A 303 3.84 -1.06 -25.39
CA ASP A 303 4.70 -1.59 -26.46
C ASP A 303 4.70 -0.67 -27.70
N GLN A 304 3.51 -0.31 -28.20
CA GLN A 304 3.35 0.52 -29.40
C GLN A 304 4.08 1.86 -29.30
N PHE A 305 4.03 2.51 -28.14
CA PHE A 305 4.65 3.82 -27.92
C PHE A 305 6.07 3.72 -27.32
N GLU A 306 6.60 2.51 -27.17
CA GLU A 306 7.90 2.23 -26.56
C GLU A 306 8.09 3.00 -25.25
N LEU A 307 7.10 2.95 -24.35
CA LEU A 307 7.13 3.76 -23.13
C LEU A 307 8.16 3.22 -22.14
N MET A 308 8.31 1.90 -22.05
CA MET A 308 9.29 1.17 -21.24
C MET A 308 9.36 -0.28 -21.69
N SER A 309 10.37 -1.04 -21.25
CA SER A 309 10.51 -2.45 -21.59
C SER A 309 9.46 -3.30 -20.88
N LEU A 310 8.80 -4.18 -21.62
CA LEU A 310 7.92 -5.23 -21.06
C LEU A 310 8.75 -6.39 -20.51
N VAL A 311 8.15 -7.16 -19.61
CA VAL A 311 8.74 -8.34 -18.97
C VAL A 311 7.79 -9.52 -19.05
N ASP A 312 8.34 -10.73 -19.03
CA ASP A 312 7.56 -11.98 -19.16
C ASP A 312 6.94 -12.47 -17.83
N ASP A 313 7.06 -11.70 -16.74
CA ASP A 313 6.46 -12.06 -15.44
C ASP A 313 4.93 -12.22 -15.58
N PRO A 314 4.32 -13.24 -14.96
CA PRO A 314 2.89 -13.41 -15.03
C PRO A 314 2.16 -12.40 -14.13
N CYS A 315 1.16 -11.71 -14.71
CA CYS A 315 0.18 -10.91 -13.99
C CYS A 315 -1.20 -11.58 -14.07
N GLU A 316 -1.67 -12.15 -12.96
CA GLU A 316 -2.96 -12.82 -12.88
C GLU A 316 -4.03 -11.90 -12.32
N ILE A 317 -5.08 -11.65 -13.11
CA ILE A 317 -6.24 -10.93 -12.63
C ILE A 317 -7.13 -11.87 -11.81
N ARG A 318 -7.42 -11.49 -10.57
CA ARG A 318 -8.24 -12.26 -9.64
C ARG A 318 -9.39 -11.42 -9.07
N GLU A 319 -10.47 -12.10 -8.71
CA GLU A 319 -11.52 -11.50 -7.90
C GLU A 319 -11.00 -11.28 -6.48
N MET A 320 -11.18 -10.09 -5.93
CA MET A 320 -10.76 -9.79 -4.57
C MET A 320 -11.50 -10.69 -3.56
N PRO A 321 -10.82 -11.31 -2.60
CA PRO A 321 -11.49 -12.13 -1.59
C PRO A 321 -12.41 -11.29 -0.70
N GLU A 322 -13.52 -11.87 -0.23
CA GLU A 322 -14.60 -11.12 0.43
C GLU A 322 -14.14 -10.30 1.65
N PHE A 323 -13.23 -10.85 2.46
CA PHE A 323 -12.72 -10.15 3.65
C PHE A 323 -11.93 -8.87 3.34
N ALA A 324 -11.43 -8.71 2.11
CA ALA A 324 -10.68 -7.54 1.66
C ALA A 324 -11.55 -6.50 0.91
N ARG A 325 -12.80 -6.85 0.58
CA ARG A 325 -13.70 -5.98 -0.21
C ARG A 325 -14.20 -4.79 0.62
N GLY A 326 -14.40 -3.66 -0.05
CA GLY A 326 -15.02 -2.47 0.54
C GLY A 326 -14.06 -1.49 1.22
N VAL A 327 -12.75 -1.75 1.16
CA VAL A 327 -11.68 -0.80 1.56
C VAL A 327 -11.01 -0.19 0.34
N ALA A 328 -10.54 -1.02 -0.58
CA ALA A 328 -10.03 -0.64 -1.89
C ALA A 328 -10.78 -1.40 -2.97
N ILE A 329 -10.92 -0.82 -4.17
CA ILE A 329 -11.50 -1.52 -5.32
C ILE A 329 -10.52 -2.53 -5.90
N ALA A 330 -9.22 -2.23 -5.89
CA ALA A 330 -8.21 -3.09 -6.45
C ALA A 330 -6.89 -2.92 -5.71
N TYR A 331 -6.02 -3.90 -5.87
CA TYR A 331 -4.63 -3.82 -5.44
C TYR A 331 -3.76 -4.74 -6.30
N CYS A 332 -2.47 -4.41 -6.33
CA CYS A 332 -1.39 -5.25 -6.82
C CYS A 332 -0.72 -6.00 -5.66
N ASP A 333 -0.64 -7.33 -5.77
CA ASP A 333 0.05 -8.21 -4.82
C ASP A 333 1.19 -8.98 -5.52
N PRO A 334 2.39 -8.39 -5.61
CA PRO A 334 3.54 -9.01 -6.24
C PRO A 334 4.28 -9.97 -5.28
N PRO A 335 5.10 -10.90 -5.82
CA PRO A 335 6.07 -11.61 -5.00
C PRO A 335 7.12 -10.66 -4.41
N GLY A 336 7.54 -10.92 -3.17
CA GLY A 336 8.62 -10.21 -2.52
C GLY A 336 9.96 -10.38 -3.24
N LEU A 337 10.92 -9.48 -3.00
CA LEU A 337 12.22 -9.49 -3.70
C LEU A 337 13.09 -10.73 -3.38
N LEU A 338 12.86 -11.38 -2.24
CA LEU A 338 13.52 -12.61 -1.80
C LEU A 338 12.75 -13.87 -2.20
N GLU A 339 11.54 -13.74 -2.74
CA GLU A 339 10.75 -14.87 -3.23
C GLU A 339 11.49 -15.60 -4.35
N THR A 340 11.68 -16.89 -4.14
CA THR A 340 12.42 -17.79 -5.05
C THR A 340 11.49 -18.71 -5.85
N ALA A 341 10.26 -18.92 -5.39
CA ALA A 341 9.26 -19.63 -6.14
C ALA A 341 8.80 -18.81 -7.35
N ASP A 342 8.48 -19.52 -8.43
CA ASP A 342 7.90 -18.91 -9.63
C ASP A 342 6.39 -18.72 -9.41
N VAL A 343 6.04 -17.63 -8.71
CA VAL A 343 4.66 -17.26 -8.40
C VAL A 343 4.29 -15.94 -9.08
N PRO A 344 3.03 -15.81 -9.55
CA PRO A 344 2.58 -14.63 -10.27
C PRO A 344 2.42 -13.41 -9.34
N THR A 345 2.36 -12.24 -9.99
CA THR A 345 1.75 -11.06 -9.37
C THR A 345 0.24 -11.14 -9.52
N TYR A 346 -0.51 -10.86 -8.46
CA TYR A 346 -1.96 -10.76 -8.53
C TYR A 346 -2.40 -9.32 -8.72
N TYR A 347 -3.20 -9.07 -9.77
CA TYR A 347 -4.01 -7.87 -9.88
C TYR A 347 -5.44 -8.22 -9.41
N CYS A 348 -5.71 -7.94 -8.14
CA CYS A 348 -6.99 -8.25 -7.54
C CYS A 348 -7.97 -7.10 -7.76
N ILE A 349 -9.16 -7.38 -8.30
CA ILE A 349 -10.23 -6.40 -8.49
C ILE A 349 -11.51 -6.85 -7.78
N SER A 350 -12.15 -5.92 -7.07
CA SER A 350 -13.28 -6.18 -6.19
C SER A 350 -14.61 -5.91 -6.89
N PRO A 351 -15.49 -6.92 -6.98
CA PRO A 351 -16.93 -6.69 -6.99
C PRO A 351 -17.38 -6.01 -5.70
N THR A 352 -18.59 -5.47 -5.68
CA THR A 352 -19.17 -4.93 -4.44
C THR A 352 -19.50 -6.04 -3.44
N PRO A 353 -19.35 -5.80 -2.12
CA PRO A 353 -19.85 -6.72 -1.09
C PRO A 353 -21.35 -7.00 -1.24
N THR A 354 -21.75 -8.25 -1.04
CA THR A 354 -23.15 -8.72 -1.16
C THR A 354 -24.09 -8.06 -0.15
N SER A 355 -23.54 -7.56 0.96
CA SER A 355 -24.28 -6.88 2.03
C SER A 355 -24.61 -5.42 1.73
N TRP A 356 -24.08 -4.85 0.64
CA TRP A 356 -24.32 -3.45 0.30
C TRP A 356 -25.72 -3.22 -0.27
N SER A 357 -26.31 -2.06 0.06
CA SER A 357 -27.58 -1.65 -0.54
C SER A 357 -27.40 -1.32 -2.03
N ALA A 358 -28.50 -1.38 -2.78
CA ALA A 358 -28.49 -1.06 -4.21
C ALA A 358 -27.96 0.35 -4.49
N GLU A 359 -28.26 1.33 -3.64
CA GLU A 359 -27.77 2.71 -3.77
C GLU A 359 -26.25 2.80 -3.57
N ARG A 360 -25.70 2.01 -2.63
CA ARG A 360 -24.26 1.97 -2.40
C ARG A 360 -23.52 1.29 -3.55
N VAL A 361 -24.09 0.21 -4.10
CA VAL A 361 -23.57 -0.45 -5.30
C VAL A 361 -23.62 0.49 -6.51
N ASP A 362 -24.71 1.24 -6.67
CA ASP A 362 -24.85 2.25 -7.73
C ASP A 362 -23.76 3.32 -7.63
N SER A 363 -23.60 3.93 -6.44
CA SER A 363 -22.56 4.94 -6.17
C SER A 363 -21.16 4.41 -6.45
N PHE A 364 -20.88 3.17 -6.05
CA PHE A 364 -19.59 2.51 -6.31
C PHE A 364 -19.30 2.39 -7.81
N TYR A 365 -20.23 1.90 -8.62
CA TYR A 365 -19.99 1.75 -10.06
C TYR A 365 -20.06 3.06 -10.85
N ARG A 366 -20.62 4.14 -10.28
CA ARG A 366 -20.44 5.50 -10.84
C ARG A 366 -18.99 5.96 -10.69
N GLU A 367 -18.43 5.79 -9.50
CA GLU A 367 -17.03 6.10 -9.17
C GLU A 367 -16.07 5.24 -10.02
N TYR A 368 -16.34 3.94 -10.08
CA TYR A 368 -15.52 2.92 -10.74
C TYR A 368 -16.14 2.44 -12.06
N ASN A 369 -16.49 3.41 -12.91
CA ASN A 369 -17.00 3.19 -14.26
C ASN A 369 -15.92 2.64 -15.21
N ASN A 370 -16.30 2.34 -16.47
CA ASN A 370 -15.41 1.64 -17.40
C ASN A 370 -14.08 2.36 -17.65
N GLN A 371 -14.12 3.70 -17.68
CA GLN A 371 -12.95 4.53 -17.97
C GLN A 371 -12.06 4.65 -16.73
N MET A 372 -12.66 4.67 -15.54
CA MET A 372 -11.91 4.62 -14.28
C MET A 372 -11.20 3.26 -14.12
N VAL A 373 -11.84 2.14 -14.46
CA VAL A 373 -11.20 0.81 -14.40
C VAL A 373 -10.00 0.72 -15.35
N ARG A 374 -10.05 1.35 -16.53
CA ARG A 374 -8.89 1.45 -17.43
C ARG A 374 -7.73 2.22 -16.80
N ASN A 375 -7.99 3.37 -16.19
CA ASN A 375 -6.97 4.14 -15.47
C ASN A 375 -6.43 3.39 -14.24
N LEU A 376 -7.30 2.71 -13.50
CA LEU A 376 -6.93 1.88 -12.36
C LEU A 376 -6.08 0.68 -12.78
N THR A 377 -6.35 0.09 -13.93
CA THR A 377 -5.51 -0.98 -14.49
C THR A 377 -4.12 -0.45 -14.87
N VAL A 378 -4.02 0.82 -15.31
CA VAL A 378 -2.73 1.48 -15.48
C VAL A 378 -1.98 1.58 -14.15
N HIS A 379 -2.65 2.03 -13.09
CA HIS A 379 -2.09 2.19 -11.75
C HIS A 379 -1.60 0.86 -11.16
N GLU A 380 -2.47 -0.16 -11.13
CA GLU A 380 -2.22 -1.42 -10.42
C GLU A 380 -1.37 -2.40 -11.24
N ALA A 381 -1.46 -2.33 -12.57
CA ALA A 381 -0.85 -3.32 -13.44
C ALA A 381 0.14 -2.71 -14.44
N MET A 382 -0.37 -2.15 -15.54
CA MET A 382 0.44 -1.87 -16.73
C MET A 382 0.31 -0.41 -17.18
N PRO A 383 1.38 0.42 -17.15
CA PRO A 383 2.74 0.12 -16.66
C PRO A 383 3.00 0.44 -15.17
N GLY A 384 1.97 0.52 -14.33
CA GLY A 384 2.10 0.87 -12.90
C GLY A 384 2.73 -0.21 -12.03
N HIS A 385 2.08 -0.58 -10.92
CA HIS A 385 2.69 -1.40 -9.86
C HIS A 385 3.24 -2.73 -10.36
N PHE A 386 2.47 -3.52 -11.14
CA PHE A 386 2.97 -4.81 -11.62
C PHE A 386 4.26 -4.65 -12.42
N LEU A 387 4.28 -3.80 -13.45
CA LEU A 387 5.46 -3.68 -14.30
C LEU A 387 6.65 -3.10 -13.51
N GLN A 388 6.41 -2.09 -12.66
CA GLN A 388 7.44 -1.51 -11.80
C GLN A 388 8.09 -2.55 -10.87
N LEU A 389 7.28 -3.38 -10.22
CA LEU A 389 7.75 -4.36 -9.24
C LEU A 389 8.35 -5.59 -9.93
N ALA A 390 7.90 -5.93 -11.13
CA ALA A 390 8.53 -6.95 -11.95
C ALA A 390 9.93 -6.51 -12.44
N HIS A 391 10.12 -5.23 -12.79
CA HIS A 391 11.47 -4.67 -13.01
C HIS A 391 12.32 -4.68 -11.74
N ALA A 392 11.73 -4.36 -10.59
CA ALA A 392 12.44 -4.34 -9.30
C ALA A 392 13.08 -5.69 -8.94
N ARG A 393 12.48 -6.83 -9.33
CA ARG A 393 13.05 -8.18 -9.12
C ARG A 393 14.38 -8.41 -9.86
N ARG A 394 14.63 -7.63 -10.92
CA ARG A 394 15.83 -7.67 -11.76
C ARG A 394 16.85 -6.59 -11.41
N ALA A 395 16.54 -5.73 -10.45
CA ALA A 395 17.44 -4.66 -10.03
C ALA A 395 18.80 -5.20 -9.55
N GLY A 396 19.85 -4.44 -9.84
CA GLY A 396 21.19 -4.70 -9.31
C GLY A 396 21.33 -4.30 -7.83
N GLY A 397 22.48 -4.60 -7.24
CA GLY A 397 22.79 -4.28 -5.83
C GLY A 397 22.36 -5.37 -4.84
N SER A 398 22.35 -5.05 -3.54
CA SER A 398 21.96 -6.02 -2.50
C SER A 398 20.45 -6.24 -2.48
N LYS A 399 20.00 -7.40 -2.95
CA LYS A 399 18.58 -7.80 -2.91
C LYS A 399 18.02 -7.81 -1.49
N LYS A 400 18.80 -8.26 -0.50
CA LYS A 400 18.39 -8.30 0.91
C LYS A 400 18.07 -6.92 1.46
N ILE A 401 18.97 -5.96 1.27
CA ILE A 401 18.75 -4.59 1.76
C ILE A 401 17.55 -3.96 1.04
N ARG A 402 17.48 -4.09 -0.29
CA ARG A 402 16.39 -3.53 -1.09
C ARG A 402 15.02 -4.16 -0.80
N ALA A 403 14.98 -5.43 -0.39
CA ALA A 403 13.74 -6.12 0.00
C ALA A 403 13.09 -5.51 1.24
N VAL A 404 13.88 -5.03 2.21
CA VAL A 404 13.35 -4.47 3.47
C VAL A 404 13.21 -2.95 3.49
N SER A 405 13.84 -2.26 2.52
CA SER A 405 13.87 -0.79 2.41
C SER A 405 13.04 -0.23 1.24
N ARG A 406 11.97 -0.93 0.84
CA ARG A 406 11.02 -0.46 -0.19
C ARG A 406 10.37 0.87 0.19
N SER A 407 10.43 1.85 -0.71
CA SER A 407 9.80 3.17 -0.56
C SER A 407 8.36 3.17 -1.06
N GLY A 408 7.42 3.54 -0.18
CA GLY A 408 6.03 3.79 -0.57
C GLY A 408 5.89 4.98 -1.51
N SER A 409 6.69 6.05 -1.31
CA SER A 409 6.68 7.24 -2.18
C SER A 409 7.07 6.90 -3.61
N PHE A 410 8.11 6.10 -3.84
CA PHE A 410 8.48 5.72 -5.20
C PHE A 410 7.46 4.80 -5.85
N VAL A 411 6.96 3.80 -5.13
CA VAL A 411 5.97 2.84 -5.63
C VAL A 411 4.68 3.53 -6.05
N GLU A 412 4.11 4.35 -5.17
CA GLU A 412 2.87 5.07 -5.44
C GLU A 412 3.09 6.22 -6.42
N GLY A 413 4.25 6.88 -6.32
CA GLY A 413 4.66 7.93 -7.25
C GLY A 413 4.85 7.43 -8.67
N TRP A 414 5.38 6.23 -8.85
CA TRP A 414 5.50 5.60 -10.17
C TRP A 414 4.13 5.28 -10.76
N ALA A 415 3.25 4.63 -10.00
CA ALA A 415 1.92 4.25 -10.50
C ALA A 415 1.09 5.49 -10.90
N THR A 416 1.13 6.53 -10.09
CA THR A 416 0.45 7.81 -10.38
C THR A 416 1.09 8.58 -11.54
N TYR A 417 2.43 8.53 -11.68
CA TYR A 417 3.13 9.04 -12.87
C TYR A 417 2.75 8.26 -14.13
N ALA A 418 2.64 6.94 -14.05
CA ALA A 418 2.26 6.08 -15.16
C ALA A 418 0.84 6.38 -15.67
N GLU A 419 -0.10 6.72 -14.78
CA GLU A 419 -1.43 7.19 -15.18
C GLU A 419 -1.35 8.44 -16.07
N GLU A 420 -0.59 9.46 -15.63
CA GLU A 420 -0.40 10.69 -16.39
C GLU A 420 0.30 10.42 -17.72
N LEU A 421 1.38 9.64 -17.70
CA LEU A 421 2.15 9.25 -18.88
C LEU A 421 1.24 8.61 -19.94
N MET A 422 0.45 7.60 -19.55
CA MET A 422 -0.44 6.89 -20.48
C MET A 422 -1.50 7.83 -21.05
N ALA A 423 -2.14 8.65 -20.20
CA ALA A 423 -3.18 9.57 -20.63
C ALA A 423 -2.65 10.67 -21.57
N GLU A 424 -1.45 11.21 -21.32
CA GLU A 424 -0.81 12.21 -22.19
C GLU A 424 -0.44 11.66 -23.56
N HIS A 425 -0.12 10.37 -23.66
CA HIS A 425 0.11 9.71 -24.95
C HIS A 425 -1.20 9.33 -25.67
N GLY A 426 -2.35 9.52 -25.02
CA GLY A 426 -3.68 9.32 -25.60
C GLY A 426 -4.32 7.97 -25.29
N TYR A 427 -3.81 7.22 -24.32
CA TYR A 427 -4.42 5.95 -23.89
C TYR A 427 -5.88 6.16 -23.45
N GLY A 428 -6.81 5.46 -24.11
CA GLY A 428 -8.24 5.52 -23.80
C GLY A 428 -8.93 6.86 -24.07
N GLY A 429 -8.26 7.80 -24.73
CA GLY A 429 -8.83 9.09 -25.13
C GLY A 429 -9.09 10.06 -23.96
N ARG A 430 -9.94 11.05 -24.23
CA ARG A 430 -10.22 12.14 -23.26
C ARG A 430 -10.98 11.64 -22.04
N GLU A 431 -11.75 10.58 -22.19
CA GLU A 431 -12.57 9.97 -21.15
C GLU A 431 -11.69 9.33 -20.06
N VAL A 432 -10.61 8.63 -20.45
CA VAL A 432 -9.62 8.13 -19.49
C VAL A 432 -8.79 9.27 -18.91
N ARG A 433 -8.39 10.27 -19.71
CA ARG A 433 -7.72 11.49 -19.17
C ARG A 433 -8.56 12.20 -18.12
N LEU A 434 -9.89 12.29 -18.30
CA LEU A 434 -10.80 12.87 -17.30
C LEU A 434 -10.74 12.11 -15.97
N GLN A 435 -10.75 10.77 -16.02
CA GLN A 435 -10.64 9.95 -14.81
C GLN A 435 -9.25 10.02 -14.17
N GLN A 436 -8.19 10.07 -14.97
CA GLN A 436 -6.83 10.28 -14.50
C GLN A 436 -6.69 11.62 -13.75
N LEU A 437 -7.23 12.71 -14.31
CA LEU A 437 -7.22 14.02 -13.64
C LEU A 437 -8.04 13.98 -12.34
N LYS A 438 -9.18 13.27 -12.32
CA LYS A 438 -9.97 13.03 -11.10
C LYS A 438 -9.18 12.27 -10.04
N MET A 439 -8.37 11.28 -10.44
CA MET A 439 -7.45 10.57 -9.54
C MET A 439 -6.31 11.46 -9.04
N GLN A 440 -5.77 12.33 -9.91
CA GLN A 440 -4.75 13.31 -9.57
C GLN A 440 -5.25 14.33 -8.54
N LEU A 441 -6.50 14.81 -8.66
CA LEU A 441 -7.17 15.61 -7.64
C LEU A 441 -7.27 14.84 -6.32
N ARG A 442 -7.70 13.58 -6.36
CA ARG A 442 -7.82 12.74 -5.16
C ARG A 442 -6.50 12.58 -4.43
N MET A 443 -5.41 12.23 -5.11
CA MET A 443 -4.11 12.09 -4.45
C MET A 443 -3.57 13.43 -3.93
N THR A 444 -3.85 14.53 -4.62
CA THR A 444 -3.47 15.87 -4.15
C THR A 444 -4.22 16.23 -2.86
N ILE A 445 -5.53 15.97 -2.83
CA ILE A 445 -6.36 16.20 -1.65
C ILE A 445 -5.93 15.27 -0.50
N ASN A 446 -5.53 14.03 -0.78
CA ASN A 446 -5.02 13.10 0.24
C ASN A 446 -3.86 13.73 1.03
N ALA A 447 -2.89 14.38 0.38
CA ALA A 447 -1.78 15.06 1.06
C ALA A 447 -2.25 16.26 1.90
N ILE A 448 -3.27 16.99 1.44
CA ILE A 448 -3.86 18.12 2.18
C ILE A 448 -4.56 17.62 3.44
N ILE A 449 -5.46 16.63 3.31
CA ILE A 449 -6.27 16.14 4.44
C ILE A 449 -5.42 15.40 5.48
N ASP A 450 -4.36 14.68 5.05
CA ASP A 450 -3.46 13.96 5.95
C ASP A 450 -2.82 14.92 6.96
N GLN A 451 -2.19 15.98 6.49
CA GLN A 451 -1.66 17.01 7.38
C GLN A 451 -2.78 17.70 8.17
N ALA A 452 -3.82 18.17 7.47
CA ALA A 452 -4.79 19.07 8.08
C ALA A 452 -5.63 18.39 9.17
N VAL A 453 -5.93 17.10 9.01
CA VAL A 453 -6.64 16.31 10.02
C VAL A 453 -5.74 16.02 11.22
N HIS A 454 -4.48 15.61 10.99
CA HIS A 454 -3.58 15.26 12.09
C HIS A 454 -3.03 16.47 12.85
N CYS A 455 -2.88 17.62 12.19
CA CYS A 455 -2.10 18.75 12.71
C CYS A 455 -2.89 20.05 12.86
N ASP A 456 -3.92 20.27 12.02
CA ASP A 456 -4.55 21.58 11.85
C ASP A 456 -6.03 21.61 12.27
N GLY A 457 -6.55 20.49 12.80
CA GLY A 457 -7.91 20.41 13.34
C GLY A 457 -9.02 20.34 12.29
N MET A 458 -8.70 19.96 11.04
CA MET A 458 -9.70 19.79 9.99
C MET A 458 -10.80 18.81 10.44
N THR A 459 -12.04 19.26 10.29
CA THR A 459 -13.25 18.51 10.64
C THR A 459 -13.62 17.51 9.54
N ARG A 460 -14.49 16.57 9.89
CA ARG A 460 -15.05 15.60 8.93
C ARG A 460 -15.73 16.31 7.77
N ASP A 461 -16.55 17.31 8.05
CA ASP A 461 -17.37 17.98 7.04
C ASP A 461 -16.50 18.78 6.06
N GLU A 462 -15.44 19.42 6.55
CA GLU A 462 -14.45 20.11 5.69
C GLU A 462 -13.71 19.12 4.78
N ALA A 463 -13.27 17.98 5.32
CA ALA A 463 -12.58 16.96 4.52
C ALA A 463 -13.51 16.36 3.44
N LEU A 464 -14.76 16.05 3.79
CA LEU A 464 -15.76 15.54 2.84
C LEU A 464 -16.09 16.56 1.76
N ALA A 465 -16.28 17.83 2.13
CA ALA A 465 -16.53 18.91 1.19
C ALA A 465 -15.35 19.05 0.20
N LEU A 466 -14.11 19.05 0.69
CA LEU A 466 -12.93 19.15 -0.18
C LEU A 466 -12.88 17.99 -1.20
N MET A 467 -13.08 16.75 -0.75
CA MET A 467 -13.11 15.56 -1.61
C MET A 467 -14.20 15.62 -2.69
N ARG A 468 -15.39 16.16 -2.37
CA ARG A 468 -16.55 16.16 -3.27
C ARG A 468 -16.62 17.37 -4.19
N ASP A 469 -16.25 18.54 -3.67
CA ASP A 469 -16.41 19.81 -4.37
C ASP A 469 -15.18 20.13 -5.22
N SER A 470 -13.99 19.89 -4.68
CA SER A 470 -12.73 20.08 -5.43
C SER A 470 -12.20 18.78 -6.03
N GLY A 471 -12.49 17.63 -5.39
CA GLY A 471 -12.05 16.33 -5.90
C GLY A 471 -13.04 15.65 -6.84
N PHE A 472 -14.28 16.14 -6.93
CA PHE A 472 -15.38 15.50 -7.69
C PHE A 472 -15.61 14.01 -7.34
N GLN A 473 -15.23 13.57 -6.15
CA GLN A 473 -15.43 12.18 -5.73
C GLN A 473 -16.88 11.92 -5.30
N GLU A 474 -17.32 10.67 -5.45
CA GLU A 474 -18.59 10.21 -4.89
C GLU A 474 -18.55 10.19 -3.34
N GLU A 475 -19.70 10.30 -2.68
CA GLU A 475 -19.83 10.35 -1.21
C GLU A 475 -19.15 9.16 -0.52
N GLY A 476 -19.30 7.95 -1.08
CA GLY A 476 -18.70 6.74 -0.53
C GLY A 476 -17.17 6.81 -0.45
N GLU A 477 -16.52 7.40 -1.47
CA GLU A 477 -15.08 7.61 -1.50
C GLU A 477 -14.66 8.66 -0.46
N ALA A 478 -15.39 9.78 -0.36
CA ALA A 478 -15.10 10.84 0.62
C ALA A 478 -15.20 10.33 2.08
N VAL A 479 -16.24 9.55 2.40
CA VAL A 479 -16.41 8.91 3.71
C VAL A 479 -15.31 7.86 3.96
N GLY A 480 -14.96 7.06 2.95
CA GLY A 480 -13.88 6.08 3.03
C GLY A 480 -12.53 6.75 3.32
N LYS A 481 -12.23 7.86 2.64
CA LYS A 481 -11.02 8.65 2.87
C LYS A 481 -10.96 9.27 4.26
N TRP A 482 -12.08 9.79 4.77
CA TRP A 482 -12.15 10.24 6.16
C TRP A 482 -11.82 9.14 7.16
N ARG A 483 -12.36 7.92 6.98
CA ARG A 483 -12.01 6.79 7.84
C ARG A 483 -10.52 6.43 7.72
N ARG A 484 -9.99 6.41 6.49
CA ARG A 484 -8.58 6.09 6.23
C ARG A 484 -7.59 7.09 6.84
N VAL A 485 -7.87 8.40 6.79
CA VAL A 485 -6.99 9.41 7.41
C VAL A 485 -7.01 9.36 8.95
N LEU A 486 -8.01 8.73 9.55
CA LEU A 486 -8.01 8.49 11.00
C LEU A 486 -7.37 7.15 11.39
N LEU A 487 -7.30 6.18 10.46
CA LEU A 487 -6.72 4.85 10.68
C LEU A 487 -5.23 4.76 10.31
N THR A 488 -4.76 5.72 9.53
CA THR A 488 -3.39 5.79 9.03
C THR A 488 -2.91 7.22 9.19
N SER A 489 -1.60 7.44 9.06
CA SER A 489 -1.03 8.78 9.01
C SER A 489 0.16 8.79 8.07
N THR A 490 0.43 9.90 7.39
CA THR A 490 1.56 10.11 6.46
C THR A 490 1.51 9.28 5.18
N GLN A 491 0.82 8.12 5.19
CA GLN A 491 0.65 7.24 4.05
C GLN A 491 -0.14 7.91 2.92
N LEU A 492 -1.14 8.74 3.24
CA LEU A 492 -1.92 9.46 2.23
C LEU A 492 -1.07 10.48 1.46
N SER A 493 0.02 10.97 2.05
CA SER A 493 0.96 11.88 1.42
C SER A 493 1.91 11.20 0.42
N THR A 494 2.09 9.87 0.48
CA THR A 494 3.06 9.14 -0.37
C THR A 494 2.72 9.27 -1.85
N TYR A 495 1.43 9.27 -2.21
CA TYR A 495 0.96 9.38 -3.59
C TYR A 495 1.40 10.71 -4.21
N PHE A 496 1.03 11.84 -3.60
CA PHE A 496 1.30 13.16 -4.17
C PHE A 496 2.79 13.51 -4.15
N VAL A 497 3.48 13.25 -3.04
CA VAL A 497 4.91 13.54 -2.94
C VAL A 497 5.71 12.62 -3.87
N GLY A 498 5.39 11.33 -3.85
CA GLY A 498 5.92 10.36 -4.80
C GLY A 498 5.75 10.79 -6.24
N TYR A 499 4.52 11.16 -6.65
CA TYR A 499 4.21 11.63 -8.00
C TYR A 499 5.08 12.83 -8.39
N THR A 500 5.13 13.85 -7.53
CA THR A 500 5.83 15.10 -7.85
C THR A 500 7.34 14.88 -8.03
N GLU A 501 7.96 14.05 -7.18
CA GLU A 501 9.39 13.73 -7.29
C GLU A 501 9.69 12.76 -8.44
N VAL A 502 8.90 11.71 -8.63
CA VAL A 502 9.08 10.76 -9.76
C VAL A 502 8.88 11.48 -11.10
N ALA A 503 7.83 12.30 -11.24
CA ALA A 503 7.62 13.08 -12.45
C ALA A 503 8.74 14.12 -12.68
N ALA A 504 9.33 14.68 -11.62
CA ALA A 504 10.50 15.55 -11.75
C ALA A 504 11.75 14.79 -12.25
N ILE A 505 11.96 13.56 -11.78
CA ILE A 505 13.03 12.68 -12.29
C ILE A 505 12.76 12.30 -13.75
N ALA A 506 11.53 11.96 -14.11
CA ALA A 506 11.14 11.67 -15.48
C ALA A 506 11.42 12.85 -16.43
N ARG A 507 11.10 14.09 -16.00
CA ARG A 507 11.40 15.32 -16.76
C ARG A 507 12.89 15.64 -16.85
N ALA A 508 13.71 15.16 -15.91
CA ALA A 508 15.16 15.34 -15.92
C ALA A 508 15.89 14.42 -16.92
N ARG A 509 15.16 13.67 -17.75
CA ARG A 509 15.70 12.83 -18.82
C ARG A 509 16.76 13.58 -19.65
N PRO A 510 17.99 13.06 -19.74
CA PRO A 510 19.04 13.69 -20.55
C PRO A 510 18.64 13.85 -22.02
N THR A 511 19.10 14.94 -22.65
CA THR A 511 18.83 15.20 -24.07
C THR A 511 19.38 14.07 -24.94
N GLY A 512 18.55 13.54 -25.84
CA GLY A 512 18.92 12.44 -26.74
C GLY A 512 18.67 11.04 -26.18
N THR A 513 18.34 10.90 -24.89
CA THR A 513 17.94 9.62 -24.31
C THR A 513 16.51 9.26 -24.71
N ALA A 514 16.31 8.05 -25.26
CA ALA A 514 14.99 7.53 -25.59
C ALA A 514 14.11 7.40 -24.34
N LEU A 515 12.78 7.55 -24.48
CA LEU A 515 11.84 7.47 -23.35
C LEU A 515 11.93 6.11 -22.64
N ARG A 516 11.84 5.02 -23.42
CA ARG A 516 12.04 3.64 -22.94
C ARG A 516 13.29 3.50 -22.08
N ALA A 517 14.43 3.93 -22.61
CA ALA A 517 15.72 3.78 -21.93
C ALA A 517 15.79 4.55 -20.61
N TRP A 518 15.14 5.71 -20.52
CA TRP A 518 15.10 6.48 -19.28
C TRP A 518 14.21 5.84 -18.22
N HIS A 519 13.02 5.37 -18.61
CA HIS A 519 12.14 4.65 -17.70
C HIS A 519 12.76 3.33 -17.22
N ASP A 520 13.39 2.56 -18.11
CA ASP A 520 14.12 1.34 -17.74
C ASP A 520 15.23 1.65 -16.72
N ALA A 521 15.96 2.76 -16.90
CA ALA A 521 16.96 3.20 -15.93
C ALA A 521 16.33 3.53 -14.57
N MET A 522 15.24 4.30 -14.55
CA MET A 522 14.50 4.63 -13.31
C MET A 522 14.02 3.37 -12.57
N LEU A 523 13.61 2.34 -13.31
CA LEU A 523 13.09 1.07 -12.77
C LEU A 523 14.17 0.06 -12.36
N SER A 524 15.43 0.29 -12.72
CA SER A 524 16.54 -0.67 -12.53
C SER A 524 17.09 -0.76 -11.10
N HIS A 525 16.49 -0.04 -10.15
CA HIS A 525 17.03 0.20 -8.80
C HIS A 525 16.13 -0.31 -7.66
N ALA A 526 15.25 -1.27 -7.96
CA ALA A 526 14.21 -1.78 -7.06
C ALA A 526 13.15 -0.71 -6.75
N SER A 527 13.07 -0.24 -5.51
CA SER A 527 12.10 0.80 -5.12
C SER A 527 12.68 1.75 -4.08
N PRO A 528 13.75 2.49 -4.42
CA PRO A 528 14.37 3.43 -3.51
C PRO A 528 13.50 4.68 -3.38
N PRO A 529 13.59 5.44 -2.28
CA PRO A 529 13.00 6.78 -2.20
C PRO A 529 13.46 7.66 -3.38
N PRO A 530 12.58 8.53 -3.95
CA PRO A 530 12.92 9.28 -5.15
C PRO A 530 14.18 10.14 -5.02
N ARG A 531 14.45 10.74 -3.85
CA ARG A 531 15.70 11.49 -3.61
C ARG A 531 16.96 10.65 -3.83
N HIS A 532 16.92 9.37 -3.47
CA HIS A 532 18.03 8.44 -3.65
C HIS A 532 18.10 7.91 -5.07
N LEU A 533 16.95 7.78 -5.76
CA LEU A 533 16.94 7.44 -7.18
C LEU A 533 17.71 8.46 -8.03
N ARG A 534 17.63 9.76 -7.69
CA ARG A 534 18.44 10.80 -8.35
C ARG A 534 19.94 10.50 -8.30
N THR A 535 20.44 10.10 -7.14
CA THR A 535 21.84 9.72 -6.94
C THR A 535 22.22 8.50 -7.80
N LEU A 536 21.34 7.49 -7.84
CA LEU A 536 21.57 6.28 -8.64
C LEU A 536 21.56 6.55 -10.15
N LEU A 537 20.81 7.55 -10.60
CA LEU A 537 20.75 8.00 -12.00
C LEU A 537 21.81 9.07 -12.34
N GLY A 538 22.53 9.59 -11.34
CA GLY A 538 23.57 10.61 -11.52
C GLY A 538 23.06 12.01 -11.88
N ILE A 539 21.90 12.42 -11.33
CA ILE A 539 21.22 13.71 -11.64
C ILE A 539 20.89 14.59 -10.43
#